data_AF-A0A1I8B479-F1
#
_entry.id   AF-A0A1I8B479-F1
#
_cell.length_a   1.000
_cell.length_b   1.000
_cell.length_c   1.000
_cell.angle_alpha   90.00
_cell.angle_beta   90.00
_cell.angle_gamma   90.00
#
_symmetry.space_group_name_H-M   'P 1'
#
loop_
_entity.id
_entity.type
_entity.pdbx_description
1 polymer ?
#
loop_
_entity_poly.entity_id
_entity_poly.type
_entity_poly.pdbx_seq_one_letter_code
_entity_poly.pdbx_strand_id
1 'polypeptide(L)'
;MDRTNNHVEANHRRLQNAFKTTHPPIWRFIDKQREEQKQIDANLASFVAGRDPPPKGKRYRDADRRILNIVHRYLNNNVQPVPNDHQYFNPQPIIEFLTGISSNYHMDA
;
A
#
# COMPACT_ATOMS: atom_id res chain seq x y z
N MET A 1 13.20 8.44 2.82
CA MET A 1 13.08 8.43 1.34
C MET A 1 11.67 8.84 0.98
N ASP A 2 11.55 9.83 0.10
CA ASP A 2 10.37 10.68 -0.05
C ASP A 2 9.07 9.93 -0.35
N ARG A 3 8.19 9.86 0.65
CA ARG A 3 6.81 9.37 0.51
C ARG A 3 6.04 10.14 -0.56
N THR A 4 6.41 11.40 -0.81
CA THR A 4 5.84 12.27 -1.83
C THR A 4 5.88 11.65 -3.23
N ASN A 5 6.99 11.02 -3.62
CA ASN A 5 7.08 10.37 -4.94
C ASN A 5 6.09 9.21 -5.05
N ASN A 6 6.02 8.35 -4.02
CA ASN A 6 5.08 7.24 -3.99
C ASN A 6 3.62 7.71 -4.10
N HIS A 7 3.28 8.85 -3.48
CA HIS A 7 1.95 9.44 -3.58
C HIS A 7 1.66 9.96 -5.00
N VAL A 8 2.63 10.64 -5.63
CA VAL A 8 2.51 11.11 -7.01
C VAL A 8 2.33 9.94 -7.97
N GLU A 9 3.15 8.89 -7.85
CA GLU A 9 3.05 7.68 -8.66
C GLU A 9 1.73 6.92 -8.45
N ALA A 10 1.24 6.84 -7.21
CA ALA A 10 -0.04 6.22 -6.91
C ALA A 10 -1.19 7.01 -7.57
N ASN A 11 -1.16 8.35 -7.49
CA ASN A 11 -2.16 9.19 -8.13
C ASN A 11 -2.10 9.07 -9.66
N HIS A 12 -0.89 9.06 -10.24
CA HIS A 12 -0.70 8.84 -11.67
C HIS A 12 -1.29 7.50 -12.13
N ARG A 13 -1.00 6.40 -11.42
CA ARG A 13 -1.59 5.07 -11.72
C ARG A 13 -3.11 5.08 -11.62
N ARG A 14 -3.66 5.78 -10.63
CA ARG A 14 -5.12 5.93 -10.47
C ARG A 14 -5.74 6.64 -11.67
N LEU A 15 -5.17 7.78 -12.08
CA LEU A 15 -5.60 8.53 -13.26
C LEU A 15 -5.52 7.66 -14.53
N GLN A 16 -4.40 6.97 -14.77
CA GLN A 16 -4.26 6.09 -15.93
C GLN A 16 -5.34 4.99 -15.97
N ASN A 17 -5.65 4.38 -14.82
CA ASN A 17 -6.72 3.40 -14.71
C ASN A 17 -8.12 4.00 -14.96
N ALA A 18 -8.34 5.27 -14.64
CA ALA A 18 -9.59 5.98 -14.91
C ALA A 18 -9.77 6.30 -16.39
N PHE A 19 -8.67 6.64 -17.09
CA PHE A 19 -8.67 6.94 -18.52
C PHE A 19 -8.79 5.69 -19.39
N LYS A 20 -8.13 4.58 -19.04
CA LYS A 20 -8.07 3.33 -19.82
C LYS A 20 -7.67 3.50 -21.30
N THR A 21 -7.04 4.62 -21.64
CA THR A 21 -6.64 4.96 -23.01
C THR A 21 -5.34 5.74 -22.97
N THR A 22 -4.48 5.50 -23.97
CA THR A 22 -3.18 6.16 -24.09
C THR A 22 -3.32 7.63 -24.51
N HIS A 23 -4.33 7.95 -25.33
CA HIS A 23 -4.53 9.29 -25.90
C HIS A 23 -6.01 9.69 -25.88
N PRO A 24 -6.54 10.16 -24.73
CA PRO A 24 -7.91 10.65 -24.66
C PRO A 24 -8.06 11.96 -25.44
N PRO A 25 -9.20 12.19 -26.12
CA PRO A 25 -9.56 13.51 -26.63
C PRO A 25 -9.56 14.54 -25.50
N ILE A 26 -9.19 15.79 -25.80
CA ILE A 26 -9.03 16.86 -24.79
C ILE A 26 -10.26 17.04 -23.89
N TRP A 27 -11.46 16.91 -24.44
CA TRP A 27 -12.70 17.02 -23.67
C TRP A 27 -12.88 15.87 -22.68
N ARG A 28 -12.64 14.63 -23.11
CA ARG A 28 -12.65 13.47 -22.22
C ARG A 28 -11.55 13.55 -21.16
N PHE A 29 -10.40 14.13 -21.51
CA PHE A 29 -9.34 14.42 -20.55
C PHE A 29 -9.84 15.32 -19.43
N ILE A 30 -10.42 16.47 -19.77
CA ILE A 30 -10.95 17.45 -18.81
C ILE A 30 -12.07 16.85 -17.96
N ASP A 31 -13.01 16.13 -18.57
CA ASP A 31 -14.15 15.54 -17.86
C ASP A 31 -13.71 14.53 -16.80
N LYS A 32 -12.77 13.66 -17.15
CA LYS A 32 -12.22 12.66 -16.21
C LYS A 32 -11.38 13.30 -15.12
N GLN A 33 -10.63 14.35 -15.40
CA GLN A 33 -9.92 15.11 -14.37
C GLN A 33 -10.90 15.70 -13.34
N ARG A 34 -12.02 16.27 -13.81
CA ARG A 34 -13.07 16.81 -12.93
C ARG A 34 -13.74 15.72 -12.09
N GLU A 35 -14.00 14.55 -12.68
CA GLU A 35 -14.53 13.38 -11.96
C GLU A 35 -13.58 12.96 -10.84
N GLU A 36 -12.30 12.76 -11.15
CA GLU A 36 -11.28 12.35 -10.19
C GLU A 36 -11.07 13.37 -9.06
N GLN A 37 -11.16 14.67 -9.37
CA GLN A 37 -11.12 15.73 -8.37
C GLN A 37 -12.32 15.66 -7.42
N LYS A 38 -13.54 15.48 -7.95
CA LYS A 38 -14.75 15.31 -7.13
C LYS A 38 -14.65 14.11 -6.19
N GLN A 39 -14.10 12.99 -6.66
CA GLN A 39 -13.84 11.82 -5.80
C GLN A 39 -12.90 12.15 -4.65
N ILE A 40 -11.83 12.91 -4.90
CA ILE A 40 -10.87 13.34 -3.86
C ILE A 40 -11.57 14.25 -2.86
N ASP A 41 -12.32 15.24 -3.32
CA ASP A 41 -13.02 16.20 -2.46
C ASP A 41 -14.06 15.50 -1.57
N ALA A 42 -14.77 14.50 -2.10
CA ALA A 42 -15.71 13.70 -1.33
C ALA A 42 -15.04 12.87 -0.22
N ASN A 43 -13.87 12.29 -0.52
CA ASN A 43 -13.06 11.57 0.47
C ASN A 43 -12.52 12.51 1.54
N LEU A 44 -12.04 13.69 1.14
CA LEU A 44 -11.57 14.73 2.06
C LEU A 44 -12.70 15.20 2.98
N ALA A 45 -13.89 15.47 2.43
CA ALA A 45 -15.05 15.88 3.21
C ALA A 45 -15.47 14.80 4.21
N SER A 46 -15.43 13.51 3.82
CA SER A 46 -15.71 12.40 4.73
C SER A 46 -14.68 12.30 5.85
N PHE A 47 -13.41 12.50 5.54
CA PHE A 47 -12.33 12.53 6.52
C PHE A 47 -12.47 13.71 7.49
N VAL A 48 -12.75 14.92 6.98
CA VAL A 48 -13.01 16.12 7.81
C VAL A 48 -14.23 15.94 8.71
N ALA A 49 -15.24 15.18 8.25
CA ALA A 49 -16.40 14.81 9.05
C ALA A 49 -16.11 13.71 10.11
N GLY A 50 -14.86 13.25 10.24
CA GLY A 50 -14.47 12.22 11.19
C GLY A 50 -14.88 10.80 10.80
N ARG A 51 -15.20 10.55 9.54
CA ARG A 51 -15.47 9.18 9.07
C ARG A 51 -14.16 8.45 8.83
N ASP A 52 -14.13 7.19 9.27
CA ASP A 52 -13.00 6.31 8.98
C ASP A 52 -12.84 6.09 7.48
N PRO A 53 -11.58 5.91 7.01
CA PRO A 53 -11.32 5.63 5.62
C PRO A 53 -11.98 4.30 5.19
N PRO A 54 -12.33 4.16 3.90
CA PRO A 54 -12.86 2.89 3.40
C PRO A 54 -11.90 1.74 3.71
N PRO A 55 -12.42 0.59 4.18
CA PRO A 55 -11.57 -0.54 4.50
C PRO A 55 -10.78 -0.98 3.27
N LYS A 56 -9.51 -1.36 3.46
CA LYS A 56 -8.67 -1.93 2.40
C LYS A 56 -9.42 -3.06 1.70
N GLY A 57 -9.36 -3.07 0.36
CA GLY A 57 -10.03 -4.09 -0.45
C GLY A 57 -9.57 -5.51 -0.11
N LYS A 58 -10.49 -6.49 -0.16
CA LYS A 58 -10.28 -7.89 0.25
C LYS A 58 -8.98 -8.49 -0.27
N ARG A 59 -8.67 -8.30 -1.57
CA ARG A 59 -7.43 -8.80 -2.20
C ARG A 59 -6.15 -8.35 -1.49
N TYR A 60 -6.12 -7.11 -1.01
CA TYR A 60 -4.96 -6.55 -0.30
C TYR A 60 -4.93 -7.09 1.12
N ARG A 61 -6.09 -7.22 1.80
CA ARG A 61 -6.16 -7.88 3.12
C ARG A 61 -5.67 -9.32 3.09
N ASP A 62 -6.04 -10.06 2.04
CA ASP A 62 -5.63 -11.46 1.87
C ASP A 62 -4.13 -11.58 1.54
N ALA A 63 -3.59 -10.64 0.75
CA ALA A 63 -2.16 -10.58 0.46
C ALA A 63 -1.34 -10.26 1.72
N ASP A 64 -1.76 -9.28 2.52
CA ASP A 64 -1.06 -8.86 3.73
C ASP A 64 -1.06 -10.00 4.77
N ARG A 65 -2.20 -10.70 4.95
CA ARG A 65 -2.27 -11.93 5.76
C ARG A 65 -1.30 -13.01 5.29
N ARG A 66 -1.15 -13.19 3.97
CA ARG A 66 -0.19 -14.15 3.40
C ARG A 66 1.25 -13.76 3.72
N ILE A 67 1.59 -12.48 3.64
CA ILE A 67 2.92 -11.96 3.97
C ILE A 67 3.23 -12.20 5.45
N LEU A 68 2.32 -11.88 6.38
CA LEU A 68 2.52 -12.18 7.81
C LEU A 68 2.76 -13.66 8.07
N ASN A 69 1.96 -14.52 7.45
CA ASN A 69 2.11 -15.96 7.63
C ASN A 69 3.48 -16.45 7.15
N ILE A 70 4.01 -15.89 6.06
CA ILE A 70 5.35 -16.22 5.56
C ILE A 70 6.42 -15.72 6.55
N VAL A 71 6.30 -14.47 7.03
CA VAL A 71 7.23 -13.87 8.00
C VAL A 71 7.26 -14.69 9.30
N HIS A 72 6.11 -15.04 9.87
CA HIS A 72 6.02 -15.86 11.07
C HIS A 72 6.63 -17.25 10.87
N ARG A 73 6.37 -17.90 9.73
CA ARG A 73 6.98 -19.20 9.41
C ARG A 73 8.50 -19.10 9.29
N TYR A 74 9.01 -18.04 8.68
CA TYR A 74 10.44 -17.80 8.59
C TYR A 74 11.06 -17.62 9.98
N LEU A 75 10.47 -16.78 10.84
CA LEU A 75 10.97 -16.56 12.20
C LEU A 75 10.96 -17.83 13.05
N ASN A 76 9.91 -18.64 12.92
CA ASN A 76 9.76 -19.88 13.70
C ASN A 76 10.69 -21.01 13.21
N ASN A 77 11.02 -21.05 11.92
CA ASN A 77 11.85 -22.11 11.34
C ASN A 77 13.36 -21.80 11.36
N ASN A 78 13.76 -20.53 11.45
CA ASN A 78 15.17 -20.13 11.55
C ASN A 78 15.60 -19.98 13.01
N VAL A 79 15.53 -21.08 13.76
CA VAL A 79 16.28 -21.23 15.01
C VAL A 79 17.63 -21.83 14.63
N GLN A 80 18.70 -21.05 14.81
CA GLN A 80 20.13 -21.38 14.96
C GLN A 80 21.00 -20.46 14.07
N PRO A 81 21.68 -19.45 14.65
CA PRO A 81 22.79 -18.79 13.96
C PRO A 81 23.94 -19.79 13.87
N VAL A 82 24.36 -20.14 12.66
CA VAL A 82 25.53 -21.03 12.43
C VAL A 82 26.82 -20.23 12.64
N PRO A 83 27.73 -20.65 13.54
CA PRO A 83 29.06 -20.16 13.90
C PRO A 83 30.09 -19.41 13.05
N ASN A 84 29.89 -18.80 11.88
CA ASN A 84 31.05 -18.59 10.98
C ASN A 84 31.06 -17.26 10.18
N ASP A 85 31.69 -16.23 10.76
CA ASP A 85 32.61 -15.21 10.21
C ASP A 85 32.37 -14.48 8.86
N HIS A 86 31.28 -14.72 8.14
CA HIS A 86 30.98 -13.98 6.91
C HIS A 86 29.61 -13.32 6.99
N GLN A 87 29.63 -12.05 7.39
CA GLN A 87 28.61 -11.02 7.17
C GLN A 87 27.19 -11.56 6.94
N TYR A 88 26.53 -11.93 8.04
CA TYR A 88 25.14 -12.38 8.01
C TYR A 88 24.27 -11.31 7.35
N PHE A 89 23.48 -11.72 6.35
CA PHE A 89 22.29 -10.95 5.98
C PHE A 89 21.49 -10.74 7.26
N ASN A 90 21.38 -9.50 7.73
CA ASN A 90 20.52 -9.17 8.85
C ASN A 90 19.08 -9.12 8.31
N PRO A 91 18.22 -10.12 8.59
CA PRO A 91 16.86 -10.10 8.09
C PRO A 91 15.96 -9.15 8.89
N GLN A 92 16.40 -8.66 10.06
CA GLN A 92 15.54 -7.87 10.96
C GLN A 92 14.92 -6.63 10.30
N PRO A 93 15.65 -5.80 9.50
CA PRO A 93 15.06 -4.63 8.87
C PRO A 93 13.96 -4.97 7.85
N ILE A 94 14.16 -6.05 7.07
CA ILE A 94 13.16 -6.49 6.10
C ILE A 94 11.97 -7.16 6.80
N ILE A 95 12.21 -7.88 7.89
CA ILE A 95 11.15 -8.50 8.71
C ILE A 95 10.30 -7.43 9.39
N GLU A 96 10.90 -6.40 9.99
CA GLU A 96 10.19 -5.26 10.58
C GLU A 96 9.36 -4.52 9.53
N PHE A 97 9.92 -4.32 8.33
CA PHE A 97 9.20 -3.70 7.23
C PHE A 97 7.99 -4.52 6.77
N LEU A 98 8.16 -5.82 6.56
CA LEU A 98 7.08 -6.72 6.13
C LEU A 98 6.01 -6.89 7.22
N THR A 99 6.44 -6.94 8.48
CA THR A 99 5.55 -6.93 9.64
C THR A 99 4.78 -5.62 9.71
N GLY A 100 5.44 -4.47 9.53
CA GLY A 100 4.83 -3.14 9.53
C GLY A 100 3.80 -2.94 8.42
N ILE A 101 4.08 -3.40 7.19
CA ILE A 101 3.11 -3.35 6.07
C ILE A 101 1.82 -4.08 6.47
N SER A 102 1.95 -5.21 7.15
CA SER A 102 0.82 -6.06 7.47
C SER A 102 0.25 -5.92 8.88
N SER A 103 0.91 -5.20 9.79
CA SER A 103 0.39 -4.82 11.12
C SER A 103 -0.52 -3.60 11.06
N ASN A 104 -0.56 -2.87 9.94
CA ASN A 104 -1.60 -1.87 9.63
C ASN A 104 -3.03 -2.47 9.53
N TYR A 105 -3.28 -3.64 10.13
CA TYR A 105 -4.55 -4.36 10.24
C TYR A 105 -5.00 -4.57 11.68
N HIS A 106 -4.10 -4.41 12.66
CA HIS A 106 -4.45 -4.65 14.08
C HIS A 106 -5.12 -3.44 14.75
N MET A 107 -5.23 -2.30 14.06
CA MET A 107 -5.87 -1.08 14.57
C MET A 107 -7.37 -0.98 14.25
N ASP A 108 -7.93 -1.88 13.43
CA ASP A 108 -9.34 -1.85 12.99
C ASP A 108 -10.08 -3.16 13.34
N ALA A 109 -10.17 -3.48 14.63
CA ALA A 109 -11.04 -4.53 15.16
C ALA A 109 -12.01 -3.96 16.20
#